data_AF-A0A7Z0EH05-F1
#
_entry.id   AF-A0A7Z0EH05-F1
#
_cell.length_a   1.000
_cell.length_b   1.000
_cell.length_c   1.000
_cell.angle_alpha   90.00
_cell.angle_beta   90.00
_cell.angle_gamma   90.00
#
_symmetry.space_group_name_H-M   'P 1'
#
loop_
_entity.id
_entity.type
_entity.pdbx_description
1 polymer ?
#
loop_
_entity_poly.entity_id
_entity_poly.type
_entity_poly.pdbx_seq_one_letter_code
_entity_poly.pdbx_strand_id
1 'polypeptide(L)'
;MSATPPSDLATPHTPIPVTRRRVRLGLTLGAVLIAAVAVMVPALHFTAQGDYDAARESLAVKQSTAAPLVDAARSTLADAQTLLQTSAGRVLDEMPRTRLADAIVTADRRVGAVEDDIAASAAAAKNRPQSGVLLAGFPMRHSASVLATFMLDDAATLPAVTSTLAVPMRALTEAVAAWEAEQKRLRYTNNVAAAGWYPELDACIGSVDLTERYGIPTIAEHWSCGGRDFPSKAGTLIELTGLHSGTYRVDGILAMLNQSTATTADLPRGYDLLYQTCQNGQSSSMSITGLTKVD
;
A
#
# COMPACT_ATOMS: atom_id res chain seq x y z
N MET A 1 46.83 102.60 -65.89
CA MET A 1 46.41 102.15 -67.24
C MET A 1 45.50 100.96 -67.02
N SER A 2 44.22 101.20 -66.76
CA SER A 2 43.15 101.37 -67.75
C SER A 2 42.76 100.03 -68.38
N ALA A 3 41.67 99.44 -67.91
CA ALA A 3 40.46 99.16 -68.72
C ALA A 3 39.43 98.35 -67.89
N THR A 4 38.40 99.04 -67.40
CA THR A 4 37.04 98.49 -67.18
C THR A 4 36.42 98.22 -68.56
N PRO A 5 35.55 97.20 -68.77
CA PRO A 5 34.10 97.34 -68.53
C PRO A 5 33.39 95.98 -68.26
N PRO A 6 32.04 95.84 -68.38
CA PRO A 6 31.01 96.52 -67.61
C PRO A 6 30.09 95.54 -66.86
N SER A 7 29.27 96.13 -65.98
CA SER A 7 28.20 95.55 -65.18
C SER A 7 27.11 94.87 -66.01
N ASP A 8 26.56 93.77 -65.47
CA ASP A 8 25.30 93.21 -65.91
C ASP A 8 24.35 92.89 -64.73
N LEU A 9 23.07 93.03 -65.03
CA LEU A 9 21.94 93.28 -64.13
C LEU A 9 21.46 92.07 -63.31
N ALA A 10 20.88 92.40 -62.16
CA ALA A 10 20.28 91.53 -61.16
C ALA A 10 19.02 90.77 -61.64
N THR A 11 18.75 89.62 -61.03
CA THR A 11 17.38 89.16 -60.73
C THR A 11 17.31 88.41 -59.39
N PRO A 12 16.24 88.61 -58.58
CA PRO A 12 16.09 88.02 -57.25
C PRO A 12 15.43 86.64 -57.30
N HIS A 13 16.03 85.65 -56.63
CA HIS A 13 15.44 84.32 -56.47
C HIS A 13 14.48 84.26 -55.27
N THR A 14 13.23 83.95 -55.57
CA THR A 14 12.16 83.60 -54.63
C THR A 14 12.45 82.26 -53.94
N PRO A 15 12.29 82.12 -52.60
CA PRO A 15 12.51 80.85 -51.91
C PRO A 15 11.36 79.85 -52.16
N ILE A 16 11.72 78.65 -52.62
CA ILE A 16 10.81 77.52 -52.87
C ILE A 16 10.52 76.77 -51.55
N PRO A 17 9.26 76.47 -51.20
CA PRO A 17 8.91 75.80 -49.94
C PRO A 17 9.17 74.28 -50.00
N VAL A 18 10.22 73.82 -49.31
CA VAL A 18 10.62 72.40 -49.24
C VAL A 18 10.17 71.75 -47.92
N THR A 19 8.87 71.58 -47.68
CA THR A 19 8.39 70.90 -46.43
C THR A 19 7.22 69.92 -46.58
N ARG A 20 6.62 69.73 -47.77
CA ARG A 20 5.44 68.83 -47.92
C ARG A 20 5.70 67.44 -48.50
N ARG A 21 6.87 67.20 -49.13
CA ARG A 21 7.16 65.92 -49.82
C ARG A 21 7.71 64.82 -48.91
N ARG A 22 8.34 65.18 -47.78
CA ARG A 22 8.86 64.21 -46.79
C ARG A 22 7.77 63.60 -45.88
N VAL A 23 6.65 64.30 -45.68
CA VAL A 23 5.53 63.81 -44.85
C VAL A 23 4.74 62.69 -45.54
N ARG A 24 4.59 62.72 -46.87
CA ARG A 24 3.83 61.71 -47.62
C ARG A 24 4.57 60.37 -47.81
N LEU A 25 5.90 60.37 -47.83
CA LEU A 25 6.70 59.13 -47.89
C LEU A 25 6.77 58.39 -46.55
N GLY A 26 6.70 59.11 -45.42
CA GLY A 26 6.66 58.49 -44.09
C GLY A 26 5.33 57.78 -43.78
N LEU A 27 4.21 58.29 -44.33
CA LEU A 27 2.87 57.72 -44.12
C LEU A 27 2.64 56.41 -44.88
N THR A 28 3.19 56.24 -46.08
CA THR A 28 3.06 54.99 -46.85
C THR A 28 3.96 53.88 -46.30
N LEU A 29 5.18 54.20 -45.87
CA LEU A 29 6.05 53.24 -45.19
C LEU A 29 5.46 52.81 -43.83
N GLY A 30 4.89 53.75 -43.07
CA GLY A 30 4.19 53.47 -41.82
C GLY A 30 2.97 52.58 -42.02
N ALA A 31 2.15 52.82 -43.05
CA ALA A 31 0.97 52.01 -43.34
C ALA A 31 1.31 50.56 -43.77
N VAL A 32 2.38 50.36 -44.55
CA VAL A 32 2.87 49.02 -44.93
C VAL A 32 3.43 48.28 -43.72
N LEU A 33 4.15 48.97 -42.83
CA LEU A 33 4.68 48.35 -41.61
C LEU A 33 3.55 47.95 -40.65
N ILE A 34 2.53 48.81 -40.49
CA ILE A 34 1.34 48.51 -39.67
C ILE A 34 0.55 47.34 -40.26
N ALA A 35 0.36 47.29 -41.59
CA ALA A 35 -0.32 46.18 -42.25
C ALA A 35 0.45 44.85 -42.14
N ALA A 36 1.78 44.89 -42.26
CA ALA A 36 2.63 43.70 -42.06
C ALA A 36 2.57 43.19 -40.61
N VAL A 37 2.63 44.09 -39.61
CA VAL A 37 2.48 43.74 -38.19
C VAL A 37 1.07 43.19 -37.90
N ALA A 38 0.02 43.75 -38.50
CA ALA A 38 -1.36 43.33 -38.29
C ALA A 38 -1.65 41.90 -38.79
N VAL A 39 -0.92 41.40 -39.80
CA VAL A 39 -1.06 40.02 -40.30
C VAL A 39 -0.09 39.05 -39.61
N MET A 40 1.14 39.49 -39.32
CA MET A 40 2.18 38.63 -38.76
C MET A 40 1.89 38.25 -37.30
N VAL A 41 1.36 39.17 -36.49
CA VAL A 41 1.10 38.94 -35.06
C VAL A 41 0.01 37.86 -34.83
N PRO A 42 -1.15 37.87 -35.52
CA PRO A 42 -2.13 36.79 -35.43
C PRO A 42 -1.56 35.44 -35.88
N ALA A 43 -0.80 35.38 -36.98
CA ALA A 43 -0.20 34.13 -37.45
C ALA A 43 0.78 33.52 -36.43
N LEU A 44 1.61 34.34 -35.80
CA LEU A 44 2.52 33.93 -34.71
C LEU A 44 1.77 33.47 -33.45
N HIS A 45 0.57 34.00 -33.22
CA HIS A 45 -0.29 33.58 -32.11
C HIS A 45 -0.97 32.24 -32.41
N PHE A 46 -1.51 32.03 -33.62
CA PHE A 46 -2.12 30.75 -34.01
C PHE A 46 -1.13 29.59 -33.98
N THR A 47 0.09 29.80 -34.47
CA THR A 47 1.17 28.80 -34.40
C THR A 47 1.52 28.47 -32.94
N ALA A 48 1.70 29.48 -32.08
CA ALA A 48 1.97 29.26 -30.66
C ALA A 48 0.85 28.52 -29.91
N GLN A 49 -0.42 28.81 -30.27
CA GLN A 49 -1.58 28.10 -29.73
C GLN A 49 -1.57 26.63 -30.18
N GLY A 50 -1.27 26.35 -31.45
CA GLY A 50 -1.13 24.99 -31.97
C GLY A 50 -0.01 24.21 -31.28
N ASP A 51 1.16 24.82 -31.09
CA ASP A 51 2.29 24.20 -30.37
C ASP A 51 1.92 23.87 -28.92
N TYR A 52 1.22 24.78 -28.24
CA TYR A 52 0.74 24.58 -26.88
C TYR A 52 -0.30 23.45 -26.79
N ASP A 53 -1.27 23.42 -27.69
CA ASP A 53 -2.30 22.38 -27.71
C ASP A 53 -1.69 21.00 -28.01
N ALA A 54 -0.75 20.92 -28.95
CA ALA A 54 0.00 19.69 -29.24
C ALA A 54 0.84 19.22 -28.03
N ALA A 55 1.50 20.14 -27.33
CA ALA A 55 2.25 19.81 -26.11
C ALA A 55 1.33 19.30 -24.98
N ARG A 56 0.13 19.88 -24.84
CA ARG A 56 -0.88 19.40 -23.88
C ARG A 56 -1.41 18.02 -24.23
N GLU A 57 -1.72 17.78 -25.50
CA GLU A 57 -2.20 16.48 -25.97
C GLU A 57 -1.14 15.40 -25.76
N SER A 58 0.11 15.70 -26.13
CA SER A 58 1.24 14.80 -25.88
C SER A 58 1.40 14.46 -24.39
N LEU A 59 1.31 15.47 -23.51
CA LEU A 59 1.39 15.25 -22.07
C LEU A 59 0.20 14.42 -21.55
N ALA A 60 -1.02 14.67 -22.03
CA ALA A 60 -2.20 13.90 -21.65
C ALA A 60 -2.05 12.41 -22.03
N VAL A 61 -1.48 12.11 -23.20
CA VAL A 61 -1.15 10.73 -23.59
C VAL A 61 -0.17 10.11 -22.60
N LYS A 62 0.94 10.79 -22.27
CA LYS A 62 1.93 10.30 -21.30
C LYS A 62 1.31 10.02 -19.93
N GLN A 63 0.47 10.94 -19.43
CA GLN A 63 -0.26 10.77 -18.17
C GLN A 63 -1.20 9.56 -18.23
N SER A 64 -1.93 9.37 -19.33
CA SER A 64 -2.82 8.22 -19.52
C SER A 64 -2.09 6.88 -19.57
N THR A 65 -0.84 6.87 -20.07
CA THR A 65 0.02 5.68 -20.06
C THR A 65 0.62 5.41 -18.67
N ALA A 66 1.00 6.46 -17.93
CA ALA A 66 1.62 6.34 -16.62
C ALA A 66 0.62 5.94 -15.51
N ALA A 67 -0.61 6.46 -15.56
CA ALA A 67 -1.64 6.21 -14.54
C ALA A 67 -1.89 4.72 -14.22
N PRO A 68 -2.17 3.83 -15.19
CA PRO A 68 -2.40 2.42 -14.89
C PRO A 68 -1.16 1.71 -14.30
N LEU A 69 0.05 2.20 -14.59
CA LEU A 69 1.28 1.65 -14.01
C LEU A 69 1.42 2.04 -12.53
N VAL A 70 1.05 3.26 -12.18
CA VAL A 70 0.96 3.73 -10.79
C VAL A 70 -0.08 2.92 -10.03
N ASP A 71 -1.28 2.75 -10.58
CA ASP A 71 -2.36 1.98 -9.95
C ASP A 71 -1.94 0.53 -9.67
N ALA A 72 -1.28 -0.13 -10.63
CA ALA A 72 -0.77 -1.48 -10.46
C ALA A 72 0.33 -1.56 -9.37
N ALA A 73 1.24 -0.60 -9.33
CA ALA A 73 2.29 -0.54 -8.32
C ALA A 73 1.73 -0.26 -6.92
N ARG A 74 0.73 0.63 -6.80
CA ARG A 74 0.01 0.92 -5.55
C ARG A 74 -0.75 -0.30 -5.04
N SER A 75 -1.41 -1.04 -5.93
CA SER A 75 -2.07 -2.31 -5.58
C SER A 75 -1.08 -3.31 -5.00
N THR A 76 0.08 -3.50 -5.66
CA THR A 76 1.14 -4.41 -5.16
C THR A 76 1.69 -3.96 -3.79
N LEU A 77 1.87 -2.65 -3.59
CA LEU A 77 2.29 -2.10 -2.29
C LEU A 77 1.27 -2.39 -1.19
N ALA A 78 -0.03 -2.24 -1.47
CA ALA A 78 -1.10 -2.50 -0.52
C ALA A 78 -1.14 -3.99 -0.11
N ASP A 79 -0.95 -4.91 -1.07
CA ASP A 79 -0.85 -6.35 -0.79
C ASP A 79 0.36 -6.66 0.10
N ALA A 80 1.53 -6.08 -0.20
CA ALA A 80 2.74 -6.25 0.59
C ALA A 80 2.57 -5.72 2.03
N GLN A 81 1.94 -4.56 2.20
CA GLN A 81 1.63 -3.98 3.51
C GLN A 81 0.65 -4.86 4.29
N THR A 82 -0.38 -5.40 3.64
CA THR A 82 -1.35 -6.31 4.26
C THR A 82 -0.67 -7.59 4.74
N LEU A 83 0.21 -8.17 3.92
CA LEU A 83 0.98 -9.36 4.31
C LEU A 83 1.92 -9.07 5.50
N LEU A 84 2.58 -7.91 5.50
CA LEU A 84 3.42 -7.48 6.61
C LEU A 84 2.59 -7.25 7.89
N GLN A 85 1.39 -6.70 7.83
CA GLN A 85 0.56 -6.50 9.01
C GLN A 85 0.02 -7.83 9.57
N THR A 86 -0.53 -8.68 8.70
CA THR A 86 -1.19 -9.94 9.11
C THR A 86 -0.22 -11.02 9.59
N SER A 87 1.08 -10.90 9.31
CA SER A 87 2.13 -11.80 9.79
C SER A 87 2.72 -11.43 11.17
N ALA A 88 2.21 -10.39 11.83
CA ALA A 88 2.73 -9.97 13.14
C ALA A 88 2.64 -11.10 14.17
N GLY A 89 3.77 -11.45 14.79
CA GLY A 89 3.86 -12.57 15.75
C GLY A 89 3.68 -13.96 15.15
N ARG A 90 3.63 -14.08 13.81
CA ARG A 90 3.42 -15.33 13.08
C ARG A 90 4.65 -15.76 12.28
N VAL A 91 5.85 -15.51 12.80
CA VAL A 91 7.12 -15.95 12.23
C VAL A 91 8.02 -16.45 13.35
N LEU A 92 8.93 -17.37 13.02
CA LEU A 92 9.93 -17.88 13.97
C LEU A 92 11.16 -16.95 14.08
N ASP A 93 11.42 -16.17 13.03
CA ASP A 93 12.50 -15.20 12.89
C ASP A 93 11.92 -13.92 12.25
N GLU A 94 12.30 -12.74 12.76
CA GLU A 94 11.77 -11.45 12.32
C GLU A 94 12.43 -10.91 11.02
N MET A 95 13.51 -11.56 10.56
CA MET A 95 14.26 -11.15 9.38
C MET A 95 13.43 -11.08 8.08
N PRO A 96 12.52 -12.04 7.76
CA PRO A 96 11.67 -11.94 6.57
C PRO A 96 10.73 -10.74 6.60
N ARG A 97 10.18 -10.40 7.77
CA ARG A 97 9.34 -9.22 7.98
C ARG A 97 10.13 -7.93 7.77
N THR A 98 11.33 -7.87 8.34
CA THR A 98 12.26 -6.72 8.18
C THR A 98 12.60 -6.49 6.70
N ARG A 99 12.97 -7.54 5.97
CA ARG A 99 13.28 -7.45 4.52
C ARG A 99 12.09 -6.98 3.69
N LEU A 100 10.88 -7.43 4.00
CA LEU A 100 9.68 -6.94 3.31
C LEU A 100 9.41 -5.47 3.64
N ALA A 101 9.58 -5.05 4.89
CA ALA A 101 9.40 -3.66 5.29
C ALA A 101 10.37 -2.72 4.54
N ASP A 102 11.65 -3.07 4.44
CA ASP A 102 12.65 -2.30 3.69
C ASP A 102 12.33 -2.20 2.18
N ALA A 103 11.84 -3.32 1.61
CA ALA A 103 11.41 -3.36 0.22
C ALA A 103 10.17 -2.49 -0.03
N ILE A 104 9.21 -2.47 0.89
CA ILE A 104 8.03 -1.59 0.83
C ILE A 104 8.45 -0.12 0.84
N VAL A 105 9.37 0.30 1.74
CA VAL A 105 9.86 1.68 1.79
C VAL A 105 10.53 2.09 0.47
N THR A 106 11.31 1.19 -0.12
CA THR A 106 11.99 1.44 -1.40
C THR A 106 11.00 1.55 -2.55
N ALA A 107 10.01 0.66 -2.60
CA ALA A 107 8.95 0.68 -3.61
C ALA A 107 8.05 1.93 -3.48
N ASP A 108 7.65 2.29 -2.25
CA ASP A 108 6.81 3.45 -1.99
C ASP A 108 7.46 4.76 -2.43
N ARG A 109 8.77 4.95 -2.15
CA ARG A 109 9.53 6.12 -2.62
C ARG A 109 9.51 6.23 -4.15
N ARG A 110 9.64 5.10 -4.85
CA ARG A 110 9.65 5.08 -6.32
C ARG A 110 8.28 5.41 -6.90
N VAL A 111 7.22 4.86 -6.33
CA VAL A 111 5.84 5.17 -6.75
C VAL A 111 5.51 6.63 -6.47
N GLY A 112 5.84 7.13 -5.29
CA GLY A 112 5.63 8.53 -4.90
C GLY A 112 6.33 9.52 -5.83
N ALA A 113 7.56 9.25 -6.25
CA ALA A 113 8.27 10.11 -7.20
C ALA A 113 7.54 10.24 -8.55
N VAL A 114 7.00 9.14 -9.09
CA VAL A 114 6.23 9.18 -10.35
C VAL A 114 4.89 9.89 -10.17
N GLU A 115 4.22 9.71 -9.02
CA GLU A 115 2.99 10.43 -8.69
C GLU A 115 3.21 11.94 -8.57
N ASP A 116 4.31 12.35 -7.94
CA ASP A 116 4.70 13.76 -7.83
C ASP A 116 4.94 14.38 -9.21
N ASP A 117 5.60 13.66 -10.13
CA ASP A 117 5.80 14.10 -11.51
C ASP A 117 4.49 14.21 -12.30
N ILE A 118 3.57 13.25 -12.14
CA ILE A 118 2.23 13.31 -12.73
C ILE A 118 1.46 14.51 -12.18
N ALA A 119 1.50 14.75 -10.86
CA ALA A 119 0.83 15.86 -10.22
C ALA A 119 1.41 17.22 -10.67
N ALA A 120 2.73 17.35 -10.73
CA ALA A 120 3.42 18.55 -11.20
C ALA A 120 3.08 18.86 -12.66
N SER A 121 3.08 17.84 -13.52
CA SER A 121 2.72 18.00 -14.94
C SER A 121 1.25 18.38 -15.14
N ALA A 122 0.33 17.80 -14.35
CA ALA A 122 -1.08 18.17 -14.36
C ALA A 122 -1.31 19.62 -13.90
N ALA A 123 -0.58 20.06 -12.86
CA ALA A 123 -0.62 21.44 -12.39
C ALA A 123 -0.12 22.42 -13.47
N ALA A 124 0.97 22.09 -14.17
CA ALA A 124 1.48 22.89 -15.29
C ALA A 124 0.46 22.99 -16.43
N ALA A 125 -0.20 21.89 -16.79
CA ALA A 125 -1.19 21.85 -17.87
C ALA A 125 -2.49 22.62 -17.57
N LYS A 126 -2.84 22.79 -16.29
CA LYS A 126 -4.03 23.55 -15.85
C LYS A 126 -3.86 25.06 -16.01
N ASN A 127 -2.63 25.56 -15.88
CA ASN A 127 -2.33 26.99 -15.96
C ASN A 127 -2.21 27.45 -17.42
N ARG A 128 -3.36 27.63 -18.08
CA ARG A 128 -3.37 28.18 -19.45
C ARG A 128 -2.77 29.60 -19.43
N PRO A 129 -1.71 29.87 -20.22
CA PRO A 129 -1.14 31.20 -20.28
C PRO A 129 -2.17 32.17 -20.89
N GLN A 130 -2.39 33.30 -20.20
CA GLN A 130 -3.08 34.43 -20.81
C GLN A 130 -2.13 35.09 -21.80
N SER A 131 -2.42 35.02 -23.10
CA SER A 131 -1.66 35.75 -24.11
C SER A 131 -2.51 36.82 -24.75
N GLY A 132 -2.14 38.09 -24.55
CA GLY A 132 -2.65 39.17 -25.37
C GLY A 132 -2.08 39.09 -26.79
N VAL A 133 -2.83 39.57 -27.78
CA VAL A 133 -2.41 39.60 -29.19
C VAL A 133 -1.04 40.29 -29.35
N LEU A 134 -0.78 41.34 -28.56
CA LEU A 134 0.49 42.10 -28.59
C LEU A 134 1.72 41.32 -28.11
N LEU A 135 1.54 40.19 -27.41
CA LEU A 135 2.64 39.33 -26.95
C LEU A 135 3.04 38.27 -27.99
N ALA A 136 2.42 38.28 -29.18
CA ALA A 136 2.73 37.41 -30.31
C ALA A 136 2.87 35.92 -29.95
N GLY A 137 2.09 35.44 -28.97
CA GLY A 137 2.11 34.04 -28.52
C GLY A 137 3.31 33.62 -27.66
N PHE A 138 4.18 34.54 -27.21
CA PHE A 138 5.35 34.18 -26.39
C PHE A 138 5.00 33.36 -25.12
N PRO A 139 3.98 33.74 -24.31
CA PRO A 139 3.59 32.94 -23.15
C PRO A 139 3.18 31.50 -23.51
N MET A 140 2.53 31.30 -24.66
CA MET A 140 2.11 29.97 -25.13
C MET A 140 3.30 29.10 -25.54
N ARG A 141 4.28 29.66 -26.28
CA ARG A 141 5.51 28.95 -26.61
C ARG A 141 6.31 28.57 -25.37
N HIS A 142 6.39 29.48 -24.39
CA HIS A 142 7.04 29.17 -23.11
C HIS A 142 6.32 28.04 -22.37
N SER A 143 5.00 28.11 -22.21
CA SER A 143 4.24 27.02 -21.59
C SER A 143 4.35 25.72 -22.37
N ALA A 144 4.34 25.74 -23.71
CA ALA A 144 4.56 24.56 -24.54
C ALA A 144 5.92 23.91 -24.24
N SER A 145 6.98 24.72 -24.12
CA SER A 145 8.31 24.24 -23.75
C SER A 145 8.35 23.62 -22.35
N VAL A 146 7.65 24.20 -21.37
CA VAL A 146 7.53 23.65 -20.00
C VAL A 146 6.76 22.33 -20.00
N LEU A 147 5.64 22.23 -20.73
CA LEU A 147 4.91 20.97 -20.85
C LEU A 147 5.77 19.89 -21.51
N ALA A 148 6.57 20.28 -22.52
CA ALA A 148 7.49 19.40 -23.20
C ALA A 148 8.68 18.95 -22.33
N THR A 149 8.92 19.48 -21.12
CA THR A 149 9.94 18.92 -20.21
C THR A 149 9.45 17.72 -19.41
N PHE A 150 8.13 17.52 -19.29
CA PHE A 150 7.58 16.37 -18.56
C PHE A 150 7.63 15.12 -19.45
N MET A 151 8.59 14.23 -19.14
CA MET A 151 8.77 12.97 -19.85
C MET A 151 7.93 11.83 -19.27
N LEU A 152 7.80 11.75 -17.95
CA LEU A 152 7.14 10.64 -17.24
C LEU A 152 7.75 9.25 -17.56
N ASP A 153 8.99 9.20 -18.06
CA ASP A 153 9.67 7.96 -18.44
C ASP A 153 9.91 7.03 -17.24
N ASP A 154 10.04 7.60 -16.04
CA ASP A 154 10.21 6.85 -14.79
C ASP A 154 9.01 5.95 -14.48
N ALA A 155 7.82 6.24 -15.04
CA ALA A 155 6.65 5.38 -14.95
C ALA A 155 6.89 4.00 -15.58
N ALA A 156 7.69 3.92 -16.66
CA ALA A 156 8.06 2.66 -17.31
C ALA A 156 8.89 1.74 -16.40
N THR A 157 9.37 2.29 -15.29
CA THR A 157 10.18 1.56 -14.33
C THR A 157 9.34 0.97 -13.18
N LEU A 158 8.07 1.37 -13.05
CA LEU A 158 7.15 0.87 -12.03
C LEU A 158 6.83 -0.64 -12.11
N PRO A 159 6.82 -1.31 -13.27
CA PRO A 159 6.70 -2.78 -13.31
C PRO A 159 7.78 -3.50 -12.49
N ALA A 160 8.95 -2.88 -12.27
CA ALA A 160 10.00 -3.44 -11.41
C ALA A 160 9.66 -3.35 -9.91
N VAL A 161 8.64 -2.61 -9.49
CA VAL A 161 8.12 -2.64 -8.10
C VAL A 161 7.59 -4.04 -7.79
N THR A 162 6.83 -4.64 -8.72
CA THR A 162 6.29 -6.00 -8.55
C THR A 162 7.40 -7.02 -8.40
N SER A 163 8.45 -6.96 -9.22
CA SER A 163 9.58 -7.89 -9.09
C SER A 163 10.40 -7.64 -7.81
N THR A 164 10.54 -6.38 -7.38
CA THR A 164 11.24 -6.00 -6.13
C THR A 164 10.52 -6.55 -4.91
N LEU A 165 9.18 -6.52 -4.88
CA LEU A 165 8.37 -6.99 -3.76
C LEU A 165 8.11 -8.51 -3.79
N ALA A 166 8.12 -9.15 -4.96
CA ALA A 166 7.79 -10.57 -5.10
C ALA A 166 8.67 -11.50 -4.24
N VAL A 167 9.98 -11.27 -4.24
CA VAL A 167 10.94 -12.10 -3.47
C VAL A 167 10.70 -11.99 -1.95
N PRO A 168 10.69 -10.80 -1.34
CA PRO A 168 10.46 -10.68 0.10
C PRO A 168 9.03 -11.09 0.52
N MET A 169 8.00 -10.86 -0.31
CA MET A 169 6.65 -11.34 -0.03
C MET A 169 6.61 -12.87 0.05
N ARG A 170 7.20 -13.57 -0.92
CA ARG A 170 7.29 -15.05 -0.90
C ARG A 170 8.05 -15.54 0.33
N ALA A 171 9.19 -14.94 0.65
CA ALA A 171 9.99 -15.32 1.81
C ALA A 171 9.20 -15.15 3.13
N LEU A 172 8.39 -14.09 3.25
CA LEU A 172 7.54 -13.89 4.41
C LEU A 172 6.40 -14.93 4.47
N THR A 173 5.75 -15.23 3.36
CA THR A 173 4.73 -16.29 3.29
C THR A 173 5.28 -17.65 3.72
N GLU A 174 6.47 -18.02 3.25
CA GLU A 174 7.16 -19.25 3.66
C GLU A 174 7.49 -19.26 5.16
N ALA A 175 7.93 -18.13 5.71
CA ALA A 175 8.21 -17.99 7.15
C ALA A 175 6.95 -18.12 8.01
N VAL A 176 5.81 -17.58 7.54
CA VAL A 176 4.51 -17.77 8.21
C VAL A 176 4.10 -19.23 8.21
N ALA A 177 4.20 -19.90 7.06
CA ALA A 177 3.87 -21.33 6.96
C ALA A 177 4.77 -22.19 7.88
N ALA A 178 6.06 -21.86 7.99
CA ALA A 178 6.98 -22.55 8.90
C ALA A 178 6.60 -22.34 10.37
N TRP A 179 6.20 -21.11 10.75
CA TRP A 179 5.68 -20.82 12.08
C TRP A 179 4.40 -21.62 12.36
N GLU A 180 3.46 -21.68 11.41
CA GLU A 180 2.22 -22.45 11.57
C GLU A 180 2.49 -23.95 11.76
N ALA A 181 3.43 -24.51 10.99
CA ALA A 181 3.86 -25.89 11.14
C ALA A 181 4.47 -26.15 12.53
N GLU A 182 5.27 -25.21 13.04
CA GLU A 182 5.84 -25.30 14.38
C GLU A 182 4.77 -25.16 15.48
N GLN A 183 3.81 -24.25 15.33
CA GLN A 183 2.68 -24.16 16.26
C GLN A 183 1.87 -25.46 16.27
N LYS A 184 1.68 -26.08 15.11
CA LYS A 184 1.01 -27.39 15.02
C LYS A 184 1.82 -28.50 15.69
N ARG A 185 3.15 -28.48 15.57
CA ARG A 185 4.05 -29.45 16.24
C ARG A 185 4.03 -29.30 17.76
N LEU A 186 3.98 -28.06 18.25
CA LEU A 186 3.96 -27.75 19.68
C LEU A 186 2.59 -27.92 20.32
N ARG A 187 1.53 -28.08 19.52
CA ARG A 187 0.19 -28.32 20.01
C ARG A 187 0.17 -29.62 20.82
N TYR A 188 -0.32 -29.52 22.05
CA TYR A 188 -0.55 -30.69 22.90
C TYR A 188 -1.66 -31.55 22.29
N THR A 189 -1.39 -32.84 22.13
CA THR A 189 -2.37 -33.82 21.64
C THR A 189 -2.64 -34.85 22.72
N ASN A 190 -3.91 -35.16 22.96
CA ASN A 190 -4.30 -36.22 23.89
C ASN A 190 -5.36 -37.12 23.24
N ASN A 191 -5.18 -38.43 23.38
CA ASN A 191 -6.11 -39.40 22.82
C ASN A 191 -7.13 -39.82 23.87
N VAL A 192 -8.42 -39.62 23.60
CA VAL A 192 -9.49 -40.16 24.43
C VAL A 192 -9.80 -41.57 23.93
N ALA A 193 -9.17 -42.56 24.56
CA ALA A 193 -9.04 -43.91 24.05
C ALA A 193 -10.26 -44.79 24.30
N ALA A 194 -11.02 -44.51 25.36
CA ALA A 194 -12.15 -45.31 25.78
C ALA A 194 -13.19 -44.48 26.53
N ALA A 195 -14.42 -44.99 26.61
CA ALA A 195 -15.41 -44.55 27.58
C ALA A 195 -15.51 -45.60 28.67
N GLY A 196 -15.54 -45.18 29.93
CA GLY A 196 -15.49 -46.13 31.04
C GLY A 196 -15.20 -45.49 32.40
N TRP A 197 -14.50 -46.22 33.25
CA TRP A 197 -14.21 -45.83 34.62
C TRP A 197 -12.81 -46.29 35.04
N TYR A 198 -12.65 -46.75 36.29
CA TYR A 198 -11.35 -47.14 36.84
C TYR A 198 -10.58 -48.17 36.01
N PRO A 199 -11.16 -49.26 35.49
CA PRO A 199 -10.39 -50.22 34.70
C PRO A 199 -9.72 -49.60 33.47
N GLU A 200 -10.44 -48.72 32.76
CA GLU A 200 -9.92 -48.01 31.59
C GLU A 200 -8.90 -46.94 31.99
N LEU A 201 -9.14 -46.21 33.09
CA LEU A 201 -8.19 -45.20 33.61
C LEU A 201 -6.88 -45.85 34.04
N ASP A 202 -6.95 -46.96 34.77
CA ASP A 202 -5.81 -47.72 35.29
C ASP A 202 -4.98 -48.35 34.16
N ALA A 203 -5.58 -48.57 32.98
CA ALA A 203 -4.88 -49.07 31.81
C ALA A 203 -3.92 -48.05 31.20
N CYS A 204 -4.03 -46.76 31.53
CA CYS A 204 -3.11 -45.70 31.10
C CYS A 204 -2.90 -45.65 29.57
N ILE A 205 -4.00 -45.79 28.84
CA ILE A 205 -4.04 -45.81 27.36
C ILE A 205 -4.37 -44.45 26.73
N GLY A 206 -4.38 -43.39 27.54
CA GLY A 206 -4.86 -42.06 27.19
C GLY A 206 -5.98 -41.62 28.13
N SER A 207 -6.66 -40.54 27.77
CA SER A 207 -7.85 -40.08 28.50
C SER A 207 -9.01 -41.05 28.33
N VAL A 208 -9.86 -41.11 29.36
CA VAL A 208 -11.08 -41.90 29.38
C VAL A 208 -12.27 -40.97 29.55
N ASP A 209 -13.30 -41.16 28.72
CA ASP A 209 -14.58 -40.49 28.86
C ASP A 209 -15.38 -41.04 30.05
N LEU A 210 -15.62 -40.17 31.03
CA LEU A 210 -16.34 -40.43 32.28
C LEU A 210 -17.78 -39.88 32.25
N THR A 211 -18.25 -39.41 31.09
CA THR A 211 -19.51 -38.68 30.96
C THR A 211 -20.70 -39.45 31.50
N GLU A 212 -20.79 -40.75 31.22
CA GLU A 212 -21.86 -41.60 31.73
C GLU A 212 -21.89 -41.62 33.27
N ARG A 213 -20.72 -41.61 33.91
CA ARG A 213 -20.61 -41.65 35.38
C ARG A 213 -20.88 -40.29 36.01
N TYR A 214 -20.48 -39.20 35.37
CA TYR A 214 -20.61 -37.84 35.92
C TYR A 214 -21.90 -37.12 35.52
N GLY A 215 -22.58 -37.60 34.48
CA GLY A 215 -23.76 -36.93 33.90
C GLY A 215 -23.43 -35.61 33.21
N ILE A 216 -22.14 -35.35 32.95
CA ILE A 216 -21.64 -34.20 32.18
C ILE A 216 -20.42 -34.59 31.35
N PRO A 217 -20.22 -33.97 30.17
CA PRO A 217 -19.05 -34.19 29.34
C PRO A 217 -17.75 -34.05 30.14
N THR A 218 -17.08 -35.17 30.43
CA THR A 218 -15.83 -35.18 31.19
C THR A 218 -14.93 -36.29 30.71
N ILE A 219 -13.68 -35.96 30.43
CA ILE A 219 -12.59 -36.91 30.25
C ILE A 219 -11.64 -36.84 31.44
N ALA A 220 -10.93 -37.92 31.73
CA ALA A 220 -9.94 -37.96 32.79
C ALA A 220 -8.75 -38.84 32.44
N GLU A 221 -7.64 -38.58 33.12
CA GLU A 221 -6.44 -39.41 33.05
C GLU A 221 -5.69 -39.36 34.38
N HIS A 222 -5.03 -40.46 34.73
CA HIS A 222 -4.13 -40.48 35.88
C HIS A 222 -2.97 -39.51 35.69
N TRP A 223 -2.53 -38.88 36.78
CA TRP A 223 -1.44 -37.91 36.78
C TRP A 223 -0.18 -38.44 36.10
N SER A 224 0.21 -39.67 36.46
CA SER A 224 1.41 -40.33 35.95
C SER A 224 1.26 -40.84 34.52
N CYS A 225 0.04 -40.90 33.98
CA CYS A 225 -0.25 -41.50 32.67
C CYS A 225 -0.42 -40.49 31.55
N GLY A 226 -0.35 -39.19 31.86
CA GLY A 226 -0.44 -38.09 30.91
C GLY A 226 -0.98 -36.82 31.55
N GLY A 227 -1.74 -36.96 32.64
CA GLY A 227 -2.41 -35.82 33.25
C GLY A 227 -1.51 -34.75 33.85
N ARG A 228 -0.28 -35.10 34.25
CA ARG A 228 0.72 -34.10 34.68
C ARG A 228 1.10 -33.12 33.57
N ASP A 229 1.02 -33.55 32.31
CA ASP A 229 1.47 -32.81 31.13
C ASP A 229 0.30 -32.08 30.46
N PHE A 230 -0.93 -32.27 30.94
CA PHE A 230 -2.12 -31.62 30.41
C PHE A 230 -2.06 -30.10 30.62
N PRO A 231 -2.25 -29.26 29.58
CA PRO A 231 -2.13 -27.82 29.71
C PRO A 231 -3.20 -27.22 30.64
N SER A 232 -2.77 -26.41 31.61
CA SER A 232 -3.66 -25.73 32.57
C SER A 232 -3.83 -24.23 32.30
N LYS A 233 -3.07 -23.66 31.36
CA LYS A 233 -3.10 -22.24 31.02
C LYS A 233 -4.27 -21.94 30.10
N ALA A 234 -5.15 -21.03 30.53
CA ALA A 234 -6.26 -20.55 29.72
C ALA A 234 -5.79 -19.98 28.37
N GLY A 235 -6.56 -20.24 27.31
CA GLY A 235 -6.25 -19.87 25.93
C GLY A 235 -5.37 -20.87 25.17
N THR A 236 -4.78 -21.87 25.85
CA THR A 236 -3.98 -22.90 25.18
C THR A 236 -4.89 -23.73 24.28
N LEU A 237 -4.49 -23.92 23.01
CA LEU A 237 -5.20 -24.82 22.11
C LEU A 237 -4.60 -26.22 22.19
N ILE A 238 -5.46 -27.22 22.33
CA ILE A 238 -5.11 -28.64 22.32
C ILE A 238 -5.84 -29.35 21.19
N GLU A 239 -5.33 -30.51 20.80
CA GLU A 239 -6.04 -31.44 19.93
C GLU A 239 -6.44 -32.69 20.71
N LEU A 240 -7.72 -33.04 20.66
CA LEU A 240 -8.20 -34.32 21.13
C LEU A 240 -8.40 -35.27 19.95
N THR A 241 -7.92 -36.50 20.08
CA THR A 241 -8.18 -37.59 19.13
C THR A 241 -9.04 -38.68 19.77
N GLY A 242 -9.62 -39.57 18.96
CA GLY A 242 -10.47 -40.65 19.49
C GLY A 242 -11.88 -40.16 19.81
N LEU A 243 -12.37 -40.52 21.00
CA LEU A 243 -13.65 -40.00 21.49
C LEU A 243 -13.53 -38.49 21.76
N HIS A 244 -14.60 -37.71 21.52
CA HIS A 244 -14.55 -36.24 21.64
C HIS A 244 -13.45 -35.59 20.80
N SER A 245 -13.18 -36.09 19.60
CA SER A 245 -12.14 -35.53 18.74
C SER A 245 -12.44 -34.09 18.28
N GLY A 246 -11.35 -33.34 18.10
CA GLY A 246 -11.35 -31.97 17.61
C GLY A 246 -10.37 -31.08 18.35
N THR A 247 -10.33 -29.82 17.93
CA THR A 247 -9.56 -28.77 18.60
C THR A 247 -10.37 -28.19 19.77
N TYR A 248 -9.72 -28.06 20.92
CA TYR A 248 -10.29 -27.44 22.11
C TYR A 248 -9.39 -26.32 22.61
N ARG A 249 -10.00 -25.27 23.15
CA ARG A 249 -9.34 -24.24 23.93
C ARG A 249 -9.47 -24.58 25.40
N VAL A 250 -8.34 -24.59 26.10
CA VAL A 250 -8.29 -24.68 27.56
C VAL A 250 -8.81 -23.38 28.15
N ASP A 251 -9.84 -23.45 29.00
CA ASP A 251 -10.36 -22.29 29.73
C ASP A 251 -9.70 -22.12 31.11
N GLY A 252 -8.83 -23.08 31.49
CA GLY A 252 -8.05 -23.08 32.72
C GLY A 252 -8.61 -24.04 33.77
N ILE A 253 -7.91 -24.16 34.91
CA ILE A 253 -8.39 -24.94 36.06
C ILE A 253 -9.56 -24.17 36.71
N LEU A 254 -10.74 -24.76 36.65
CA LEU A 254 -11.99 -24.20 37.15
C LEU A 254 -12.23 -24.52 38.62
N ALA A 255 -11.77 -25.69 39.06
CA ALA A 255 -11.92 -26.15 40.43
C ALA A 255 -10.80 -27.10 40.83
N MET A 256 -10.48 -27.08 42.11
CA MET A 256 -9.67 -28.09 42.79
C MET A 256 -10.58 -28.82 43.77
N LEU A 257 -10.83 -30.11 43.54
CA LEU A 257 -11.78 -30.92 44.28
C LEU A 257 -11.06 -32.00 45.09
N ASN A 258 -11.61 -32.34 46.25
CA ASN A 258 -11.14 -33.47 47.04
C ASN A 258 -12.12 -34.64 46.86
N GLN A 259 -11.65 -35.78 46.34
CA GLN A 259 -12.49 -36.94 46.05
C GLN A 259 -13.23 -37.48 47.30
N SER A 260 -12.72 -37.27 48.51
CA SER A 260 -13.38 -37.75 49.73
C SER A 260 -14.57 -36.90 50.17
N THR A 261 -14.71 -35.68 49.65
CA THR A 261 -15.76 -34.73 50.07
C THR A 261 -16.59 -34.17 48.92
N ALA A 262 -16.00 -34.05 47.73
CA ALA A 262 -16.68 -33.54 46.55
C ALA A 262 -17.51 -34.64 45.88
N THR A 263 -18.60 -34.22 45.26
CA THR A 263 -19.55 -35.04 44.51
C THR A 263 -19.65 -34.54 43.07
N THR A 264 -20.39 -35.26 42.21
CA THR A 264 -20.65 -34.83 40.83
C THR A 264 -21.47 -33.54 40.73
N ALA A 265 -22.13 -33.12 41.81
CA ALA A 265 -22.82 -31.84 41.90
C ALA A 265 -21.83 -30.66 41.97
N ASP A 266 -20.61 -30.89 42.44
CA ASP A 266 -19.56 -29.87 42.57
C ASP A 266 -18.77 -29.65 41.28
N LEU A 267 -19.03 -30.45 40.24
CA LEU A 267 -18.37 -30.29 38.94
C LEU A 267 -18.91 -29.05 38.20
N PRO A 268 -18.01 -28.16 37.71
CA PRO A 268 -18.38 -27.00 36.90
C PRO A 268 -19.26 -27.37 35.70
N ARG A 269 -20.17 -26.48 35.32
CA ARG A 269 -21.12 -26.66 34.20
C ARG A 269 -20.92 -25.56 33.16
N GLY A 270 -21.46 -25.77 31.95
CA GLY A 270 -21.44 -24.78 30.87
C GLY A 270 -20.20 -24.82 29.98
N TYR A 271 -19.43 -25.92 30.04
CA TYR A 271 -18.28 -26.18 29.18
C TYR A 271 -18.62 -27.33 28.23
N ASP A 272 -17.99 -27.36 27.06
CA ASP A 272 -18.19 -28.44 26.09
C ASP A 272 -17.59 -29.75 26.59
N LEU A 273 -16.49 -29.68 27.33
CA LEU A 273 -15.83 -30.82 27.94
C LEU A 273 -15.07 -30.39 29.21
N LEU A 274 -15.02 -31.26 30.21
CA LEU A 274 -14.11 -31.13 31.35
C LEU A 274 -12.94 -32.10 31.22
N TYR A 275 -11.76 -31.69 31.68
CA TYR A 275 -10.62 -32.57 31.87
C TYR A 275 -10.29 -32.70 33.36
N GLN A 276 -10.19 -33.93 33.84
CA GLN A 276 -9.88 -34.24 35.23
C GLN A 276 -8.53 -34.96 35.37
N THR A 277 -7.73 -34.55 36.34
CA THR A 277 -6.60 -35.34 36.84
C THR A 277 -6.31 -35.10 38.32
N CYS A 278 -5.67 -36.04 39.01
CA CYS A 278 -5.30 -35.94 40.42
C CYS A 278 -3.90 -35.35 40.57
N GLN A 279 -3.76 -34.08 40.99
CA GLN A 279 -2.46 -33.42 41.09
C GLN A 279 -1.47 -34.21 41.96
N ASN A 280 -0.26 -34.43 41.46
CA ASN A 280 0.77 -35.25 42.12
C ASN A 280 0.32 -36.69 42.47
N GLY A 281 -0.69 -37.22 41.79
CA GLY A 281 -1.27 -38.54 42.08
C GLY A 281 -2.13 -38.57 43.35
N GLN A 282 -2.50 -37.42 43.92
CA GLN A 282 -3.27 -37.34 45.16
C GLN A 282 -4.75 -37.12 44.87
N SER A 283 -5.61 -38.07 45.27
CA SER A 283 -7.07 -37.95 45.13
C SER A 283 -7.69 -36.83 45.98
N SER A 284 -6.96 -36.35 46.99
CA SER A 284 -7.36 -35.19 47.79
C SER A 284 -7.23 -33.85 47.05
N SER A 285 -6.61 -33.83 45.86
CA SER A 285 -6.35 -32.62 45.08
C SER A 285 -6.52 -32.87 43.58
N MET A 286 -7.78 -32.99 43.15
CA MET A 286 -8.18 -33.25 41.78
C MET A 286 -8.46 -31.95 41.03
N SER A 287 -7.71 -31.66 39.97
CA SER A 287 -7.93 -30.49 39.13
C SER A 287 -9.01 -30.78 38.09
N ILE A 288 -9.96 -29.87 37.95
CA ILE A 288 -10.97 -29.85 36.90
C ILE A 288 -10.67 -28.68 35.96
N THR A 289 -10.33 -28.98 34.73
CA THR A 289 -10.00 -28.01 33.68
C THR A 289 -11.15 -27.90 32.69
N GLY A 290 -11.58 -26.68 32.38
CA GLY A 290 -12.62 -26.44 31.38
C GLY A 290 -12.05 -26.47 29.97
N LEU A 291 -12.79 -27.04 29.03
CA LEU A 291 -12.48 -27.05 27.61
C LEU A 291 -13.69 -26.53 26.82
N THR A 292 -13.43 -25.54 25.97
CA THR A 292 -14.38 -25.06 24.95
C THR A 292 -13.94 -25.59 23.60
N LYS A 293 -14.83 -26.23 22.85
CA LYS A 293 -14.55 -26.69 21.48
C LYS A 293 -14.41 -25.47 20.55
N VAL A 294 -13.44 -25.53 19.66
CA VAL A 294 -13.14 -24.47 18.69
C VAL A 294 -13.19 -25.10 17.31
N ASP A 295 -14.12 -24.63 16.48
CA ASP A 295 -14.31 -25.06 15.09
C ASP A 295 -13.21 -24.51 14.17
#